data_AF-A0A8B8BXI0-F1
#
_entry.id   AF-A0A8B8BXI0-F1
#
_cell.length_a   1.000
_cell.length_b   1.000
_cell.length_c   1.000
_cell.angle_alpha   90.00
_cell.angle_beta   90.00
_cell.angle_gamma   90.00
#
_symmetry.space_group_name_H-M   'P 1'
#
loop_
_entity.id
_entity.type
_entity.pdbx_description
1 polymer ?
#
loop_
_entity_poly.entity_id
_entity_poly.type
_entity_poly.pdbx_seq_one_letter_code
_entity_poly.pdbx_strand_id
1 'polypeptide(L)'
;MIPLVRRKVDSAIEGAVQKVLGQRGKGMLSNIMKIGAKGMAPLMKRQLQKGAKQLAGAGAQQAIQSAAQAGADILKGKTAKQALQQRTSQAVKRTYDQMAGPILAESGGNLEGGNDISTPVNNIIHSLFSEIDLSLNGKVITPGTDTYPYKAYLEKLLSYEHNTLNTQMKACTLWYKDTTGGMDDVAMADAVAQARDFAVNNDKININVPLPQPKYPDGSKNEGLRKRHAVVHGSNTIILLDRLHLDLFQQDKFIPNGVDIRLRFNRTKPNFYMMTAAGSTGKVVIQNMLLRVEVKTFTIAAGTQSQIEDHLFQGQMPKRIVVGLVDNTAFNGEPTKNPYNFQHCHVKELEASINGETIMSRPFEPDFDENMYLRSYLSLYQGLGKLGEDWAPDVTLGECKNGYTLWCIDFTKDQEAQLDKFHIIKTGNLRIELQFAQHTTDTLNCVVYAEFDNLLEINKQREVSIDF
;
A
#
# COMPACT_ATOMS: atom_id res chain seq x y z
N MET A 1 -44.34 0.20 -0.04
CA MET A 1 -44.65 0.40 1.40
C MET A 1 -43.41 0.47 2.31
N ILE A 2 -42.25 -0.06 1.93
CA ILE A 2 -41.03 -0.11 2.77
C ILE A 2 -40.25 1.23 2.93
N PRO A 3 -40.20 2.16 1.94
CA PRO A 3 -39.44 3.41 2.08
C PRO A 3 -40.05 4.41 3.08
N LEU A 4 -41.39 4.42 3.20
CA LEU A 4 -42.13 5.30 4.09
C LEU A 4 -42.04 4.87 5.57
N VAL A 5 -41.90 3.57 5.83
CA VAL A 5 -41.71 3.02 7.18
C VAL A 5 -40.30 3.33 7.70
N ARG A 6 -39.27 3.19 6.85
CA ARG A 6 -37.88 3.56 7.21
C ARG A 6 -37.77 5.04 7.60
N ARG A 7 -38.33 5.94 6.78
CA ARG A 7 -38.26 7.38 7.03
C ARG A 7 -38.99 7.83 8.30
N LYS A 8 -40.08 7.15 8.69
CA LYS A 8 -40.79 7.39 9.95
C LYS A 8 -40.04 6.84 11.18
N VAL A 9 -39.34 5.72 11.03
CA VAL A 9 -38.51 5.14 12.09
C VAL A 9 -37.27 6.01 12.33
N ASP A 10 -36.63 6.48 11.26
CA ASP A 10 -35.46 7.37 11.36
C ASP A 10 -35.82 8.72 12.00
N SER A 11 -36.98 9.31 11.65
CA SER A 11 -37.42 10.56 12.29
C SER A 11 -37.83 10.38 13.76
N ALA A 12 -38.35 9.21 14.13
CA ALA A 12 -38.69 8.89 15.52
C ALA A 12 -37.44 8.68 16.39
N ILE A 13 -36.39 8.07 15.82
CA ILE A 13 -35.10 7.88 16.47
C ILE A 13 -34.39 9.24 16.68
N GLU A 14 -34.37 10.10 15.66
CA GLU A 14 -33.81 11.46 15.79
C GLU A 14 -34.55 12.30 16.85
N GLY A 15 -35.88 12.20 16.90
CA GLY A 15 -36.71 12.89 17.90
C GLY A 15 -36.44 12.40 19.33
N ALA A 16 -36.24 11.09 19.52
CA ALA A 16 -35.91 10.51 20.82
C ALA A 16 -34.48 10.91 21.28
N VAL A 17 -33.51 10.90 20.37
CA VAL A 17 -32.12 11.30 20.63
C VAL A 17 -32.05 12.77 21.04
N GLN A 18 -32.76 13.68 20.34
CA GLN A 18 -32.86 15.10 20.70
C GLN A 18 -33.44 15.33 22.10
N LYS A 19 -34.47 14.54 22.49
CA LYS A 19 -35.12 14.65 23.81
C LYS A 19 -34.20 14.21 24.95
N VAL A 20 -33.42 13.15 24.74
CA VAL A 20 -32.43 12.64 25.72
C VAL A 20 -31.22 13.58 25.84
N LEU A 21 -30.78 14.18 24.73
CA LEU A 21 -29.72 15.20 24.71
C LEU A 21 -30.13 16.47 25.47
N GLY A 22 -31.38 16.93 25.30
CA GLY A 22 -31.91 18.08 26.02
C GLY A 22 -32.05 17.88 27.53
N GLN A 23 -32.27 16.64 28.00
CA GLN A 23 -32.36 16.31 29.43
C GLN A 23 -30.98 16.16 30.10
N ARG A 24 -30.00 15.53 29.42
CA ARG A 24 -28.64 15.37 29.96
C ARG A 24 -27.84 16.68 29.97
N GLY A 25 -28.03 17.56 28.98
CA GLY A 25 -27.41 18.89 28.97
C GLY A 25 -27.83 19.80 30.13
N LYS A 26 -29.09 19.68 30.59
CA LYS A 26 -29.61 20.43 31.75
C LYS A 26 -29.00 19.98 33.08
N GLY A 27 -28.74 18.67 33.25
CA GLY A 27 -28.10 18.13 34.46
C GLY A 27 -26.63 18.52 34.60
N MET A 28 -25.89 18.57 33.48
CA MET A 28 -24.49 18.94 33.46
C MET A 28 -24.27 20.45 33.72
N LEU A 29 -25.14 21.31 33.16
CA LEU A 29 -25.13 22.75 33.45
C LEU A 29 -25.45 23.07 34.92
N SER A 30 -26.36 22.32 35.54
CA SER A 30 -26.70 22.42 36.97
C SER A 30 -25.48 22.14 37.86
N ASN A 31 -24.70 21.12 37.56
CA ASN A 31 -23.53 20.73 38.34
C ASN A 31 -22.34 21.69 38.15
N ILE A 32 -22.11 22.19 36.93
CA ILE A 32 -21.06 23.20 36.66
C ILE A 32 -21.41 24.55 37.30
N MET A 33 -22.69 24.94 37.35
CA MET A 33 -23.12 26.15 38.04
C MET A 33 -23.01 26.05 39.57
N LYS A 34 -23.13 24.86 40.17
CA LYS A 34 -22.90 24.67 41.61
C LYS A 34 -21.41 24.78 41.99
N ILE A 35 -20.50 24.40 41.09
CA ILE A 35 -19.05 24.42 41.34
C ILE A 35 -18.44 25.81 41.07
N GLY A 36 -18.96 26.57 40.10
CA GLY A 36 -18.40 27.87 39.69
C GLY A 36 -18.97 29.13 40.37
N ALA A 37 -19.94 29.02 41.28
CA ALA A 37 -20.69 30.19 41.77
C ALA A 37 -20.12 30.90 43.02
N LYS A 38 -18.97 30.48 43.58
CA LYS A 38 -18.47 31.03 44.85
C LYS A 38 -17.49 32.21 44.80
N GLY A 39 -17.20 32.82 43.64
CA GLY A 39 -16.31 34.00 43.67
C GLY A 39 -15.93 34.67 42.35
N MET A 40 -16.88 34.99 41.48
CA MET A 40 -16.56 35.72 40.23
C MET A 40 -17.64 36.74 39.85
N ALA A 41 -17.18 37.94 39.46
CA ALA A 41 -17.98 39.11 39.10
C ALA A 41 -18.89 38.90 37.86
N PRO A 42 -20.01 39.64 37.75
CA PRO A 42 -21.09 39.37 36.79
C PRO A 42 -20.71 39.48 35.30
N LEU A 43 -19.66 40.20 34.94
CA LEU A 43 -19.20 40.36 33.55
C LEU A 43 -18.45 39.14 32.99
N MET A 44 -17.61 38.47 33.79
CA MET A 44 -16.92 37.23 33.38
C MET A 44 -17.89 36.05 33.25
N LYS A 45 -18.98 36.04 34.03
CA LYS A 45 -20.00 34.98 34.02
C LYS A 45 -20.72 34.87 32.67
N ARG A 46 -20.92 36.01 31.99
CA ARG A 46 -21.59 36.09 30.67
C ARG A 46 -20.68 35.64 29.53
N GLN A 47 -19.38 35.92 29.61
CA GLN A 47 -18.40 35.46 28.60
C GLN A 47 -18.10 33.96 28.74
N LEU A 48 -17.94 33.45 29.97
CA LEU A 48 -17.81 32.01 30.22
C LEU A 48 -19.07 31.23 29.82
N GLN A 49 -20.27 31.78 29.98
CA GLN A 49 -21.51 31.16 29.49
C GLN A 49 -21.59 31.06 27.96
N LYS A 50 -21.05 32.04 27.22
CA LYS A 50 -20.97 32.00 25.74
C LYS A 50 -19.89 31.02 25.28
N GLY A 51 -18.70 31.06 25.88
CA GLY A 51 -17.59 30.14 25.57
C GLY A 51 -17.92 28.68 25.89
N ALA A 52 -18.51 28.40 27.06
CA ALA A 52 -18.92 27.04 27.44
C ALA A 52 -20.08 26.50 26.59
N LYS A 53 -21.00 27.35 26.11
CA LYS A 53 -22.05 26.93 25.15
C LYS A 53 -21.48 26.60 23.77
N GLN A 54 -20.45 27.31 23.31
CA GLN A 54 -19.77 27.01 22.03
C GLN A 54 -18.89 25.76 22.13
N LEU A 55 -18.14 25.59 23.23
CA LEU A 55 -17.31 24.42 23.48
C LEU A 55 -18.13 23.14 23.72
N ALA A 56 -19.25 23.23 24.46
CA ALA A 56 -20.14 22.08 24.66
C ALA A 56 -20.92 21.71 23.39
N GLY A 57 -21.19 22.66 22.48
CA GLY A 57 -21.81 22.40 21.19
C GLY A 57 -20.89 21.67 20.21
N ALA A 58 -19.66 22.15 20.05
CA ALA A 58 -18.70 21.58 19.10
C ALA A 58 -18.12 20.23 19.56
N GLY A 59 -17.76 20.11 20.84
CA GLY A 59 -17.18 18.88 21.39
C GLY A 59 -18.18 17.73 21.51
N ALA A 60 -19.44 18.02 21.86
CA ALA A 60 -20.47 16.99 21.95
C ALA A 60 -20.93 16.50 20.56
N GLN A 61 -21.00 17.38 19.54
CA GLN A 61 -21.35 16.97 18.18
C GLN A 61 -20.29 16.07 17.53
N GLN A 62 -18.99 16.38 17.71
CA GLN A 62 -17.90 15.52 17.22
C GLN A 62 -17.81 14.19 17.95
N ALA A 63 -17.97 14.18 19.29
CA ALA A 63 -17.94 12.95 20.08
C ALA A 63 -19.16 12.04 19.82
N ILE A 64 -20.32 12.63 19.49
CA ILE A 64 -21.53 11.87 19.14
C ILE A 64 -21.49 11.38 17.70
N GLN A 65 -20.92 12.14 16.75
CA GLN A 65 -20.68 11.65 15.38
C GLN A 65 -19.66 10.51 15.37
N SER A 66 -18.57 10.62 16.12
CA SER A 66 -17.57 9.53 16.22
C SER A 66 -18.13 8.29 16.92
N ALA A 67 -18.95 8.46 17.97
CA ALA A 67 -19.62 7.34 18.63
C ALA A 67 -20.76 6.72 17.79
N ALA A 68 -21.46 7.51 16.97
CA ALA A 68 -22.46 7.01 16.03
C ALA A 68 -21.81 6.28 14.83
N GLN A 69 -20.66 6.77 14.35
CA GLN A 69 -19.85 6.10 13.33
C GLN A 69 -19.30 4.77 13.87
N ALA A 70 -18.71 4.79 15.07
CA ALA A 70 -18.20 3.60 15.75
C ALA A 70 -19.31 2.58 16.06
N GLY A 71 -20.50 3.05 16.48
CA GLY A 71 -21.67 2.21 16.68
C GLY A 71 -22.23 1.61 15.38
N ALA A 72 -22.21 2.38 14.28
CA ALA A 72 -22.58 1.91 12.95
C ALA A 72 -21.56 0.89 12.38
N ASP A 73 -20.29 1.03 12.73
CA ASP A 73 -19.22 0.11 12.31
C ASP A 73 -19.24 -1.20 13.12
N ILE A 74 -19.61 -1.14 14.40
CA ILE A 74 -19.88 -2.33 15.25
C ILE A 74 -21.12 -3.09 14.73
N LEU A 75 -22.18 -2.39 14.32
CA LEU A 75 -23.38 -2.99 13.73
C LEU A 75 -23.18 -3.50 12.30
N LYS A 76 -22.08 -3.16 11.62
CA LYS A 76 -21.69 -3.66 10.28
C LYS A 76 -20.76 -4.88 10.31
N GLY A 77 -20.47 -5.45 11.48
CA GLY A 77 -19.82 -6.77 11.58
C GLY A 77 -18.35 -6.83 11.16
N LYS A 78 -17.62 -5.71 11.12
CA LYS A 78 -16.16 -5.72 10.89
C LYS A 78 -15.43 -6.05 12.20
N THR A 79 -15.33 -7.34 12.49
CA THR A 79 -14.58 -7.83 13.64
C THR A 79 -13.07 -7.69 13.45
N ALA A 80 -12.38 -7.60 14.59
CA ALA A 80 -10.94 -7.73 14.82
C ALA A 80 -10.24 -8.91 14.09
N LYS A 81 -11.00 -9.75 13.38
CA LYS A 81 -10.53 -10.76 12.43
C LYS A 81 -9.83 -10.14 11.20
N GLN A 82 -10.23 -8.94 10.78
CA GLN A 82 -9.55 -8.19 9.69
C GLN A 82 -8.21 -7.59 10.15
N ALA A 83 -8.13 -7.14 11.41
CA ALA A 83 -6.87 -6.67 12.02
C ALA A 83 -5.90 -7.83 12.34
N LEU A 84 -6.42 -9.02 12.66
CA LEU A 84 -5.59 -10.22 12.84
C LEU A 84 -5.10 -10.79 11.49
N GLN A 85 -5.88 -10.70 10.41
CA GLN A 85 -5.44 -11.04 9.06
C GLN A 85 -4.36 -10.10 8.53
N GLN A 86 -4.36 -8.81 8.92
CA GLN A 86 -3.25 -7.88 8.65
C GLN A 86 -1.98 -8.23 9.46
N ARG A 87 -2.13 -8.76 10.68
CA ARG A 87 -0.99 -9.11 11.56
C ARG A 87 -0.26 -10.40 11.18
N THR A 88 -0.87 -11.30 10.40
CA THR A 88 -0.18 -12.47 9.83
C THR A 88 0.64 -12.18 8.57
N SER A 89 0.66 -10.93 8.09
CA SER A 89 1.42 -10.54 6.88
C SER A 89 2.79 -9.93 7.18
N GLN A 90 3.14 -9.71 8.45
CA GLN A 90 4.35 -8.95 8.85
C GLN A 90 5.45 -9.77 9.54
N ALA A 91 5.43 -11.10 9.43
CA ALA A 91 6.56 -11.91 9.89
C ALA A 91 6.72 -13.18 9.05
N VAL A 92 7.12 -13.07 7.78
CA VAL A 92 7.73 -14.22 7.10
C VAL A 92 8.78 -13.75 6.11
N LYS A 93 10.04 -14.15 6.31
CA LYS A 93 11.09 -14.10 5.28
C LYS A 93 10.59 -14.83 4.04
N ARG A 94 10.12 -14.09 3.03
CA ARG A 94 9.75 -14.64 1.74
C ARG A 94 10.16 -13.62 0.70
N THR A 95 11.08 -14.02 -0.18
CA THR A 95 11.50 -13.22 -1.33
C THR A 95 10.26 -13.00 -2.21
N TYR A 96 9.78 -11.76 -2.26
CA TYR A 96 8.79 -11.33 -3.23
C TYR A 96 9.54 -10.75 -4.42
N ASP A 97 9.27 -11.27 -5.61
CA ASP A 97 9.82 -10.70 -6.81
C ASP A 97 8.87 -9.61 -7.27
N GLN A 98 9.43 -8.42 -7.48
CA GLN A 98 8.70 -7.28 -8.01
C GLN A 98 8.93 -7.24 -9.51
N MET A 99 7.87 -7.27 -10.30
CA MET A 99 7.96 -7.08 -11.74
C MET A 99 7.20 -5.83 -12.15
N ALA A 100 7.91 -4.90 -12.75
CA ALA A 100 7.35 -3.68 -13.31
C ALA A 100 7.56 -3.63 -14.81
N GLY A 101 6.55 -3.21 -15.57
CA GLY A 101 6.74 -2.84 -16.97
C GLY A 101 5.44 -2.62 -17.77
N PRO A 102 5.53 -1.91 -18.91
CA PRO A 102 4.40 -1.65 -19.78
C PRO A 102 4.06 -2.89 -20.62
N ILE A 103 2.79 -2.99 -20.97
CA ILE A 103 2.27 -4.06 -21.83
C ILE A 103 2.08 -3.48 -23.23
N LEU A 104 2.77 -4.01 -24.23
CA LEU A 104 2.86 -3.45 -25.58
C LEU A 104 2.24 -4.36 -26.65
N ALA A 105 1.91 -3.82 -27.82
CA ALA A 105 1.64 -4.60 -29.03
C ALA A 105 2.94 -5.18 -29.63
N GLU A 106 2.82 -6.14 -30.56
CA GLU A 106 4.00 -6.76 -31.22
C GLU A 106 4.86 -5.72 -31.95
N SER A 107 4.23 -4.72 -32.58
CA SER A 107 4.87 -3.61 -33.29
C SER A 107 5.52 -2.56 -32.36
N GLY A 108 5.41 -2.73 -31.04
CA GLY A 108 5.92 -1.77 -30.05
C GLY A 108 5.02 -0.55 -29.82
N GLY A 109 3.88 -0.47 -30.51
CA GLY A 109 2.84 0.53 -30.26
C GLY A 109 2.01 0.22 -29.01
N ASN A 110 1.29 1.24 -28.53
CA ASN A 110 0.37 1.13 -27.40
C ASN A 110 -0.83 0.24 -27.74
N LEU A 111 -1.43 -0.38 -26.71
CA LEU A 111 -2.73 -1.04 -26.81
C LEU A 111 -3.84 0.02 -26.85
N GLU A 112 -4.09 0.62 -28.02
CA GLU A 112 -5.07 1.69 -28.23
C GLU A 112 -6.30 1.20 -29.02
N GLY A 113 -7.49 1.33 -28.42
CA GLY A 113 -8.77 1.15 -29.12
C GLY A 113 -9.37 -0.27 -29.07
N GLY A 114 -10.67 -0.36 -29.42
CA GLY A 114 -11.49 -1.58 -29.30
C GLY A 114 -11.14 -2.73 -30.26
N ASN A 115 -10.18 -2.55 -31.17
CA ASN A 115 -9.69 -3.58 -32.09
C ASN A 115 -8.35 -4.21 -31.67
N ASP A 116 -7.62 -3.61 -30.71
CA ASP A 116 -6.37 -4.16 -30.15
C ASP A 116 -6.65 -4.83 -28.81
N ILE A 117 -7.57 -5.80 -28.83
CA ILE A 117 -7.95 -6.52 -27.63
C ILE A 117 -6.90 -7.58 -27.34
N SER A 118 -5.83 -7.16 -26.68
CA SER A 118 -4.77 -8.03 -26.16
C SER A 118 -4.67 -7.81 -24.66
N THR A 119 -4.94 -8.85 -23.88
CA THR A 119 -5.02 -8.75 -22.43
C THR A 119 -4.27 -9.88 -21.77
N PRO A 120 -3.50 -9.63 -20.69
CA PRO A 120 -2.86 -10.68 -19.94
C PRO A 120 -3.84 -11.74 -19.43
N VAL A 121 -3.41 -13.00 -19.47
CA VAL A 121 -4.09 -14.10 -18.77
C VAL A 121 -4.13 -13.79 -17.27
N ASN A 122 -5.06 -14.44 -16.56
CA ASN A 122 -4.98 -14.44 -15.10
C ASN A 122 -3.63 -15.04 -14.66
N ASN A 123 -3.11 -14.64 -13.50
CA ASN A 123 -1.81 -15.12 -12.98
C ASN A 123 -0.58 -14.68 -13.80
N ILE A 124 -0.64 -13.51 -14.43
CA ILE A 124 0.36 -13.01 -15.38
C ILE A 124 1.82 -13.14 -14.91
N ILE A 125 2.14 -12.75 -13.66
CA ILE A 125 3.50 -12.81 -13.08
C ILE A 125 4.14 -14.19 -13.31
N HIS A 126 3.41 -15.26 -13.01
CA HIS A 126 3.96 -16.61 -13.13
C HIS A 126 3.88 -17.14 -14.57
N SER A 127 2.92 -16.67 -15.36
CA SER A 127 2.78 -17.03 -16.78
C SER A 127 3.88 -16.42 -17.66
N LEU A 128 4.58 -15.38 -17.19
CA LEU A 128 5.74 -14.79 -17.88
C LEU A 128 6.93 -15.75 -17.98
N PHE A 129 7.00 -16.75 -17.11
CA PHE A 129 8.12 -17.70 -17.05
C PHE A 129 7.61 -19.14 -17.20
N SER A 130 8.16 -19.88 -18.15
CA SER A 130 7.80 -21.28 -18.36
C SER A 130 8.45 -22.16 -17.31
N GLU A 131 9.66 -21.79 -16.89
CA GLU A 131 10.47 -22.54 -15.93
C GLU A 131 11.23 -21.57 -15.03
N ILE A 132 11.39 -21.95 -13.76
CA ILE A 132 12.29 -21.26 -12.83
C ILE A 132 13.18 -22.31 -12.17
N ASP A 133 14.46 -22.20 -12.42
CA ASP A 133 15.51 -23.04 -11.85
C ASP A 133 16.06 -22.39 -10.59
N LEU A 134 16.21 -23.18 -9.53
CA LEU A 134 16.79 -22.75 -8.27
C LEU A 134 17.97 -23.63 -7.89
N SER A 135 19.12 -23.02 -7.62
CA SER A 135 20.31 -23.70 -7.14
C SER A 135 20.89 -23.03 -5.90
N LEU A 136 21.44 -23.86 -5.00
CA LEU A 136 22.16 -23.45 -3.80
C LEU A 136 23.62 -23.90 -3.91
N ASN A 137 24.58 -22.98 -3.78
CA ASN A 137 26.01 -23.27 -3.95
C ASN A 137 26.31 -24.10 -5.22
N GLY A 138 25.66 -23.77 -6.33
CA GLY A 138 25.78 -24.48 -7.61
C GLY A 138 25.02 -25.81 -7.72
N LYS A 139 24.41 -26.33 -6.65
CA LYS A 139 23.56 -27.53 -6.69
C LYS A 139 22.12 -27.15 -6.98
N VAL A 140 21.54 -27.66 -8.07
CA VAL A 140 20.12 -27.48 -8.38
C VAL A 140 19.28 -28.15 -7.29
N ILE A 141 18.41 -27.36 -6.65
CA ILE A 141 17.47 -27.79 -5.62
C ILE A 141 16.07 -27.99 -6.20
N THR A 142 15.60 -27.00 -6.97
CA THR A 142 14.34 -27.10 -7.71
C THR A 142 14.68 -27.04 -9.19
N PRO A 143 14.60 -28.18 -9.91
CA PRO A 143 14.74 -28.14 -11.35
C PRO A 143 13.56 -27.40 -11.96
N GLY A 144 13.85 -26.56 -12.96
CA GLY A 144 12.86 -25.91 -13.78
C GLY A 144 12.03 -26.96 -14.50
N THR A 145 10.71 -26.82 -14.43
CA THR A 145 9.75 -27.58 -15.22
C THR A 145 8.88 -26.61 -15.97
N ASP A 146 8.50 -26.96 -17.20
CA ASP A 146 7.65 -26.16 -18.09
C ASP A 146 6.22 -25.96 -17.57
N THR A 147 5.90 -26.62 -16.45
CA THR A 147 4.61 -26.57 -15.77
C THR A 147 4.55 -25.55 -14.62
N TYR A 148 5.61 -24.76 -14.39
CA TYR A 148 5.65 -23.76 -13.31
C TYR A 148 4.42 -22.83 -13.26
N PRO A 149 3.93 -22.24 -14.38
CA PRO A 149 2.73 -21.40 -14.34
C PRO A 149 1.49 -22.10 -13.78
N TYR A 150 1.33 -23.39 -14.10
CA TYR A 150 0.21 -24.20 -13.63
C TYR A 150 0.32 -24.49 -12.13
N LYS A 151 1.52 -24.81 -11.63
CA LYS A 151 1.76 -24.98 -10.20
C LYS A 151 1.36 -23.71 -9.43
N ALA A 152 1.87 -22.56 -9.85
CA ALA A 152 1.55 -21.28 -9.23
C ALA A 152 0.05 -20.95 -9.28
N TYR A 153 -0.59 -21.21 -10.42
CA TYR A 153 -2.03 -20.98 -10.59
C TYR A 153 -2.87 -21.84 -9.65
N LEU A 154 -2.57 -23.15 -9.59
CA LEU A 154 -3.29 -24.11 -8.74
C LEU A 154 -3.09 -23.81 -7.27
N GLU A 155 -1.86 -23.50 -6.83
CA GLU A 155 -1.61 -23.11 -5.44
C GLU A 155 -2.35 -21.83 -5.07
N LYS A 156 -2.41 -20.83 -5.96
CA LYS A 156 -3.23 -19.63 -5.71
C LYS A 156 -4.71 -19.95 -5.60
N LEU A 157 -5.22 -20.75 -6.53
CA LEU A 157 -6.65 -21.06 -6.60
C LEU A 157 -7.12 -21.92 -5.43
N LEU A 158 -6.27 -22.85 -4.95
CA LEU A 158 -6.64 -23.87 -3.98
C LEU A 158 -6.21 -23.53 -2.54
N SER A 159 -5.10 -22.80 -2.36
CA SER A 159 -4.51 -22.59 -1.03
C SER A 159 -4.86 -21.25 -0.39
N TYR A 160 -5.34 -20.26 -1.16
CA TYR A 160 -5.66 -18.93 -0.64
C TYR A 160 -7.15 -18.76 -0.35
N GLU A 161 -7.47 -18.09 0.76
CA GLU A 161 -8.84 -17.74 1.09
C GLU A 161 -9.44 -16.74 0.09
N HIS A 162 -10.76 -16.82 -0.09
CA HIS A 162 -11.50 -15.94 -0.99
C HIS A 162 -11.29 -14.45 -0.71
N ASN A 163 -11.12 -14.07 0.56
CA ASN A 163 -10.87 -12.67 0.93
C ASN A 163 -9.49 -12.20 0.46
N THR A 164 -8.44 -13.00 0.68
CA THR A 164 -7.07 -12.69 0.22
C THR A 164 -7.01 -12.57 -1.29
N LEU A 165 -7.72 -13.46 -2.00
CA LEU A 165 -7.84 -13.40 -3.45
C LEU A 165 -8.55 -12.12 -3.92
N ASN A 166 -9.54 -11.63 -3.17
CA ASN A 166 -10.32 -10.44 -3.51
C ASN A 166 -9.74 -9.10 -3.04
N THR A 167 -8.69 -9.12 -2.21
CA THR A 167 -8.03 -7.91 -1.71
C THR A 167 -6.59 -7.86 -2.19
N GLN A 168 -5.69 -8.53 -1.50
CA GLN A 168 -4.25 -8.50 -1.75
C GLN A 168 -3.91 -8.98 -3.16
N MET A 169 -4.45 -10.11 -3.61
CA MET A 169 -4.06 -10.68 -4.90
C MET A 169 -4.60 -9.87 -6.08
N LYS A 170 -5.75 -9.20 -5.94
CA LYS A 170 -6.21 -8.24 -6.94
C LYS A 170 -5.28 -7.05 -7.06
N ALA A 171 -4.85 -6.49 -5.93
CA ALA A 171 -3.99 -5.31 -5.90
C ALA A 171 -2.57 -5.62 -6.37
N CYS A 172 -2.00 -6.74 -5.95
CA CYS A 172 -0.59 -7.08 -6.17
C CYS A 172 -0.34 -7.88 -7.45
N THR A 173 -1.31 -8.66 -7.94
CA THR A 173 -1.07 -9.68 -8.99
C THR A 173 -2.04 -9.63 -10.15
N LEU A 174 -2.98 -8.68 -10.13
CA LEU A 174 -4.12 -8.62 -11.05
C LEU A 174 -4.96 -9.91 -11.08
N TRP A 175 -5.12 -10.54 -9.92
CA TRP A 175 -5.91 -11.76 -9.80
C TRP A 175 -7.42 -11.48 -9.94
N TYR A 176 -7.93 -11.66 -11.15
CA TYR A 176 -9.36 -11.64 -11.44
C TYR A 176 -9.76 -12.98 -12.03
N LYS A 177 -10.62 -13.74 -11.35
CA LYS A 177 -11.13 -15.00 -11.88
C LYS A 177 -11.92 -14.74 -13.17
N ASP A 178 -11.63 -15.55 -14.18
CA ASP A 178 -12.38 -15.54 -15.44
C ASP A 178 -13.80 -16.08 -15.24
N THR A 179 -14.72 -15.63 -16.10
CA THR A 179 -16.13 -16.05 -16.03
C THR A 179 -16.28 -17.50 -16.46
N THR A 180 -16.98 -18.31 -15.65
CA THR A 180 -17.29 -19.70 -15.98
C THR A 180 -18.08 -19.81 -17.28
N GLY A 181 -17.63 -20.66 -18.21
CA GLY A 181 -18.28 -20.85 -19.51
C GLY A 181 -18.01 -19.75 -20.54
N GLY A 182 -17.16 -18.78 -20.20
CA GLY A 182 -16.65 -17.74 -21.11
C GLY A 182 -15.18 -17.47 -20.83
N MET A 183 -14.39 -18.49 -20.48
CA MET A 183 -12.96 -18.31 -20.20
C MET A 183 -12.17 -17.98 -21.46
N ASP A 184 -12.60 -18.52 -22.60
CA ASP A 184 -11.98 -18.31 -23.91
C ASP A 184 -12.54 -17.06 -24.64
N ASP A 185 -13.47 -16.34 -24.02
CA ASP A 185 -14.06 -15.12 -24.57
C ASP A 185 -13.02 -13.98 -24.51
N VAL A 186 -12.51 -13.59 -25.69
CA VAL A 186 -11.50 -12.53 -25.84
C VAL A 186 -12.08 -11.19 -26.24
N ALA A 187 -13.33 -11.11 -26.71
CA ALA A 187 -13.91 -9.86 -27.17
C ALA A 187 -14.40 -8.99 -25.99
N MET A 188 -14.51 -7.67 -26.24
CA MET A 188 -14.78 -6.66 -25.20
C MET A 188 -16.05 -5.84 -25.46
N ALA A 189 -16.97 -6.32 -26.31
CA ALA A 189 -18.18 -5.58 -26.68
C ALA A 189 -19.10 -5.27 -25.48
N ASP A 190 -19.64 -4.05 -25.39
CA ASP A 190 -20.42 -3.61 -24.23
C ASP A 190 -21.66 -4.46 -23.95
N ALA A 191 -22.13 -4.42 -22.70
CA ALA A 191 -23.35 -5.12 -22.32
C ALA A 191 -24.55 -4.54 -23.07
N VAL A 192 -25.29 -5.41 -23.75
CA VAL A 192 -26.45 -5.00 -24.55
C VAL A 192 -27.71 -5.18 -23.72
N ALA A 193 -28.62 -4.20 -23.79
CA ALA A 193 -29.93 -4.29 -23.17
C ALA A 193 -30.72 -5.45 -23.79
N GLN A 194 -31.33 -6.28 -22.96
CA GLN A 194 -32.17 -7.36 -23.46
C GLN A 194 -33.57 -6.82 -23.74
N ALA A 195 -34.04 -7.01 -24.98
CA ALA A 195 -35.42 -6.74 -25.31
C ALA A 195 -36.33 -7.65 -24.47
N ARG A 196 -37.34 -7.05 -23.84
CA ARG A 196 -38.40 -7.77 -23.14
C ARG A 196 -39.73 -7.23 -23.62
N ASP A 197 -40.54 -8.11 -24.15
CA ASP A 197 -41.90 -7.76 -24.53
C ASP A 197 -42.76 -7.62 -23.27
N PHE A 198 -43.53 -6.54 -23.23
CA PHE A 198 -44.54 -6.32 -22.19
C PHE A 198 -45.93 -6.33 -22.82
N ALA A 199 -46.85 -7.07 -22.22
CA ALA A 199 -48.23 -7.11 -22.68
C ALA A 199 -48.91 -5.75 -22.42
N VAL A 200 -49.54 -5.21 -23.47
CA VAL A 200 -50.38 -4.02 -23.39
C VAL A 200 -51.81 -4.45 -23.07
N ASN A 201 -52.39 -3.91 -22.01
CA ASN A 201 -53.79 -4.11 -21.64
C ASN A 201 -54.47 -2.75 -21.47
N ASN A 202 -55.47 -2.45 -22.30
CA ASN A 202 -56.21 -1.18 -22.30
C ASN A 202 -55.30 0.06 -22.29
N ASP A 203 -54.40 0.15 -23.27
CA ASP A 203 -53.40 1.23 -23.41
C ASP A 203 -52.46 1.42 -22.20
N LYS A 204 -52.40 0.43 -21.31
CA LYS A 204 -51.53 0.43 -20.13
C LYS A 204 -50.59 -0.77 -20.14
N ILE A 205 -49.37 -0.53 -19.70
CA ILE A 205 -48.34 -1.55 -19.51
C ILE A 205 -48.08 -1.68 -18.01
N ASN A 206 -48.25 -2.90 -17.47
CA ASN A 206 -47.97 -3.19 -16.07
C ASN A 206 -46.60 -3.88 -15.95
N ILE A 207 -45.58 -3.17 -15.48
CA ILE A 207 -44.23 -3.71 -15.24
C ILE A 207 -44.14 -4.19 -13.79
N ASN A 208 -44.54 -5.44 -13.53
CA ASN A 208 -44.50 -6.06 -12.19
C ASN A 208 -43.28 -6.97 -11.97
N VAL A 209 -42.35 -6.98 -12.92
CA VAL A 209 -41.15 -7.83 -12.92
C VAL A 209 -39.92 -6.96 -13.17
N PRO A 210 -38.76 -7.28 -12.55
CA PRO A 210 -37.53 -6.56 -12.81
C PRO A 210 -37.17 -6.54 -14.30
N LEU A 211 -36.67 -5.41 -14.78
CA LEU A 211 -36.09 -5.32 -16.11
C LEU A 211 -34.89 -6.28 -16.20
N PRO A 212 -34.72 -6.97 -17.33
CA PRO A 212 -33.56 -7.82 -17.52
C PRO A 212 -32.29 -6.97 -17.45
N GLN A 213 -31.30 -7.44 -16.71
CA GLN A 213 -30.01 -6.76 -16.65
C GLN A 213 -29.32 -6.86 -18.02
N PRO A 214 -28.60 -5.81 -18.45
CA PRO A 214 -27.77 -5.87 -19.63
C PRO A 214 -26.84 -7.09 -19.55
N LYS A 215 -26.72 -7.83 -20.66
CA LYS A 215 -25.85 -9.01 -20.73
C LYS A 215 -24.81 -8.80 -21.81
N TYR A 216 -23.60 -9.27 -21.52
CA TYR A 216 -22.54 -9.28 -22.52
C TYR A 216 -22.89 -10.20 -23.69
N PRO A 217 -22.62 -9.79 -24.93
CA PRO A 217 -22.80 -10.64 -26.09
C PRO A 217 -21.88 -11.86 -26.04
N ASP A 218 -22.16 -12.86 -26.87
CA ASP A 218 -21.33 -14.06 -27.00
C ASP A 218 -19.90 -13.68 -27.44
N GLY A 219 -18.90 -14.36 -26.87
CA GLY A 219 -17.49 -14.03 -27.07
C GLY A 219 -16.97 -12.90 -26.18
N SER A 220 -17.83 -12.24 -25.40
CA SER A 220 -17.45 -11.09 -24.54
C SER A 220 -17.85 -11.22 -23.06
N LYS A 221 -18.12 -12.44 -22.58
CA LYS A 221 -18.64 -12.71 -21.23
C LYS A 221 -17.57 -12.76 -20.15
N ASN A 222 -16.28 -12.75 -20.52
CA ASN A 222 -15.18 -12.83 -19.56
C ASN A 222 -14.99 -11.52 -18.78
N GLU A 223 -15.63 -11.42 -17.61
CA GLU A 223 -15.51 -10.25 -16.74
C GLU A 223 -14.12 -10.14 -16.11
N GLY A 224 -13.45 -11.26 -15.85
CA GLY A 224 -12.11 -11.28 -15.30
C GLY A 224 -11.11 -10.64 -16.27
N LEU A 225 -11.18 -11.05 -17.53
CA LEU A 225 -10.39 -10.46 -18.62
C LEU A 225 -10.68 -8.97 -18.78
N ARG A 226 -11.95 -8.55 -18.78
CA ARG A 226 -12.33 -7.13 -18.84
C ARG A 226 -11.71 -6.28 -17.75
N LYS A 227 -11.75 -6.77 -16.50
CA LYS A 227 -11.17 -6.07 -15.35
C LYS A 227 -9.66 -5.93 -15.47
N ARG A 228 -8.98 -6.97 -15.96
CA ARG A 228 -7.53 -6.89 -16.26
C ARG A 228 -7.27 -5.91 -17.41
N HIS A 229 -8.04 -5.97 -18.48
CA HIS A 229 -7.93 -5.09 -19.64
C HIS A 229 -8.07 -3.61 -19.24
N ALA A 230 -9.04 -3.30 -18.37
CA ALA A 230 -9.24 -1.93 -17.87
C ALA A 230 -8.03 -1.37 -17.10
N VAL A 231 -7.16 -2.21 -16.54
CA VAL A 231 -5.93 -1.73 -15.88
C VAL A 231 -4.80 -1.53 -16.91
N VAL A 232 -4.73 -2.39 -17.93
CA VAL A 232 -3.59 -2.46 -18.86
C VAL A 232 -3.80 -1.71 -20.18
N HIS A 233 -5.03 -1.31 -20.49
CA HIS A 233 -5.34 -0.50 -21.67
C HIS A 233 -4.46 0.76 -21.72
N GLY A 234 -4.05 1.17 -22.91
CA GLY A 234 -3.13 2.31 -23.08
C GLY A 234 -1.67 2.00 -22.73
N SER A 235 -1.31 0.72 -22.52
CA SER A 235 0.08 0.30 -22.29
C SER A 235 0.74 0.89 -21.04
N ASN A 236 -0.05 1.03 -19.97
CA ASN A 236 0.45 1.52 -18.69
C ASN A 236 1.51 0.60 -18.10
N THR A 237 2.55 1.20 -17.51
CA THR A 237 3.47 0.49 -16.63
C THR A 237 2.76 0.13 -15.33
N ILE A 238 2.77 -1.15 -14.99
CA ILE A 238 2.18 -1.66 -13.76
C ILE A 238 3.25 -2.38 -12.94
N ILE A 239 3.20 -2.21 -11.62
CA ILE A 239 4.05 -2.94 -10.68
C ILE A 239 3.24 -4.11 -10.12
N LEU A 240 3.80 -5.30 -10.25
CA LEU A 240 3.22 -6.55 -9.79
C LEU A 240 4.13 -7.21 -8.77
N LEU A 241 3.54 -7.74 -7.71
CA LEU A 241 4.23 -8.26 -6.53
C LEU A 241 3.71 -9.65 -6.20
N ASP A 242 4.60 -10.65 -6.21
CA ASP A 242 4.24 -11.97 -5.72
C ASP A 242 5.44 -12.79 -5.28
N ARG A 243 5.17 -13.91 -4.61
CA ARG A 243 6.16 -14.89 -4.22
C ARG A 243 6.33 -15.93 -5.31
N LEU A 244 7.57 -16.32 -5.56
CA LEU A 244 7.88 -17.49 -6.36
C LEU A 244 7.37 -18.79 -5.72
N HIS A 245 6.64 -19.60 -6.50
CA HIS A 245 6.10 -20.89 -6.07
C HIS A 245 7.12 -22.03 -6.21
N LEU A 246 8.28 -21.87 -5.55
CA LEU A 246 9.35 -22.86 -5.47
C LEU A 246 9.39 -23.49 -4.08
N ASP A 247 9.72 -24.78 -4.01
CA ASP A 247 9.64 -25.56 -2.77
C ASP A 247 10.52 -24.98 -1.66
N LEU A 248 11.71 -24.47 -2.02
CA LEU A 248 12.62 -23.84 -1.05
C LEU A 248 12.02 -22.57 -0.42
N PHE A 249 11.19 -21.82 -1.14
CA PHE A 249 10.54 -20.60 -0.64
C PHE A 249 9.24 -20.88 0.12
N GLN A 250 8.81 -22.14 0.15
CA GLN A 250 7.64 -22.61 0.89
C GLN A 250 8.01 -23.28 2.22
N GLN A 251 9.29 -23.54 2.47
CA GLN A 251 9.73 -24.10 3.75
C GLN A 251 9.66 -23.06 4.88
N ASP A 252 9.40 -23.53 6.10
CA ASP A 252 9.37 -22.68 7.31
C ASP A 252 10.75 -22.51 7.97
N LYS A 253 11.83 -22.99 7.32
CA LYS A 253 13.20 -22.95 7.85
C LYS A 253 14.03 -21.86 7.20
N PHE A 254 14.89 -21.23 8.00
CA PHE A 254 15.86 -20.28 7.50
C PHE A 254 16.96 -20.97 6.70
N ILE A 255 17.37 -20.32 5.61
CA ILE A 255 18.58 -20.68 4.88
C ILE A 255 19.77 -20.17 5.72
N PRO A 256 20.78 -21.03 6.03
CA PRO A 256 21.97 -20.62 6.76
C PRO A 256 22.74 -19.50 6.04
N ASN A 257 23.45 -18.68 6.81
CA ASN A 257 24.31 -17.63 6.25
C ASN A 257 25.43 -18.24 5.39
N GLY A 258 25.81 -17.55 4.32
CA GLY A 258 26.90 -17.96 3.42
C GLY A 258 26.49 -18.99 2.36
N VAL A 259 25.19 -19.27 2.20
CA VAL A 259 24.67 -20.07 1.09
C VAL A 259 24.31 -19.15 -0.07
N ASP A 260 24.97 -19.33 -1.22
CA ASP A 260 24.64 -18.63 -2.47
C ASP A 260 23.35 -19.20 -3.06
N ILE A 261 22.42 -18.32 -3.42
CA ILE A 261 21.13 -18.67 -4.03
C ILE A 261 21.11 -18.10 -5.44
N ARG A 262 21.01 -19.00 -6.43
CA ARG A 262 20.89 -18.61 -7.83
C ARG A 262 19.54 -19.05 -8.39
N LEU A 263 18.81 -18.07 -8.89
CA LEU A 263 17.56 -18.22 -9.65
C LEU A 263 17.82 -18.00 -11.13
N ARG A 264 17.27 -18.86 -12.00
CA ARG A 264 17.28 -18.68 -13.45
C ARG A 264 15.86 -18.78 -13.98
N PHE A 265 15.45 -17.76 -14.73
CA PHE A 265 14.09 -17.61 -15.22
C PHE A 265 14.06 -17.84 -16.74
N ASN A 266 13.26 -18.80 -17.19
CA ASN A 266 13.05 -19.04 -18.60
C ASN A 266 11.75 -18.38 -19.05
N ARG A 267 11.83 -17.39 -19.93
CA ARG A 267 10.67 -16.60 -20.38
C ARG A 267 9.73 -17.39 -21.29
N THR A 268 8.42 -17.31 -21.05
CA THR A 268 7.40 -17.92 -21.91
C THR A 268 7.17 -17.09 -23.17
N LYS A 269 6.60 -17.72 -24.21
CA LYS A 269 6.11 -17.02 -25.41
C LYS A 269 4.86 -16.18 -25.11
N PRO A 270 4.68 -15.02 -25.78
CA PRO A 270 3.51 -14.15 -25.56
C PRO A 270 2.15 -14.83 -25.65
N ASN A 271 1.99 -15.77 -26.59
CA ASN A 271 0.72 -16.49 -26.79
C ASN A 271 0.24 -17.30 -25.57
N PHE A 272 1.13 -17.59 -24.62
CA PHE A 272 0.72 -18.27 -23.39
C PHE A 272 0.19 -17.28 -22.34
N TYR A 273 0.80 -16.09 -22.24
CA TYR A 273 0.47 -15.13 -21.19
C TYR A 273 -0.42 -13.98 -21.65
N MET A 274 -0.74 -13.90 -22.94
CA MET A 274 -1.68 -12.94 -23.52
C MET A 274 -2.87 -13.67 -24.16
N MET A 275 -4.08 -13.21 -23.86
CA MET A 275 -5.30 -13.53 -24.59
C MET A 275 -5.58 -12.41 -25.59
N THR A 276 -5.54 -12.73 -26.87
CA THR A 276 -5.65 -11.74 -27.94
C THR A 276 -6.80 -12.07 -28.89
N ALA A 277 -7.54 -11.05 -29.32
CA ALA A 277 -8.52 -11.18 -30.39
C ALA A 277 -7.84 -11.46 -31.73
N ALA A 278 -8.60 -12.02 -32.67
CA ALA A 278 -8.09 -12.34 -34.01
C ALA A 278 -7.59 -11.06 -34.71
N GLY A 279 -6.35 -11.10 -35.19
CA GLY A 279 -5.69 -9.96 -35.83
C GLY A 279 -4.94 -9.03 -34.86
N SER A 280 -5.00 -9.27 -33.55
CA SER A 280 -4.27 -8.52 -32.54
C SER A 280 -3.14 -9.36 -31.92
N THR A 281 -2.05 -8.71 -31.55
CA THR A 281 -0.92 -9.33 -30.85
C THR A 281 -0.45 -8.43 -29.71
N GLY A 282 0.12 -9.02 -28.65
CA GLY A 282 0.71 -8.25 -27.56
C GLY A 282 1.77 -9.02 -26.81
N LYS A 283 2.58 -8.29 -26.06
CA LYS A 283 3.68 -8.77 -25.24
C LYS A 283 3.79 -7.93 -23.97
N VAL A 284 4.30 -8.55 -22.92
CA VAL A 284 4.70 -7.81 -21.71
C VAL A 284 6.18 -7.52 -21.82
N VAL A 285 6.58 -6.27 -21.55
CA VAL A 285 7.98 -5.91 -21.36
C VAL A 285 8.24 -5.85 -19.86
N ILE A 286 9.30 -6.51 -19.40
CA ILE A 286 9.73 -6.42 -18.00
C ILE A 286 10.82 -5.34 -18.00
N GLN A 287 10.57 -4.23 -17.30
CA GLN A 287 11.53 -3.16 -17.13
C GLN A 287 12.48 -3.49 -15.98
N ASN A 288 11.91 -3.84 -14.83
CA ASN A 288 12.65 -4.15 -13.61
C ASN A 288 12.07 -5.40 -12.96
N MET A 289 12.93 -6.30 -12.49
CA MET A 289 12.54 -7.57 -11.85
C MET A 289 12.99 -7.67 -10.38
N LEU A 290 13.67 -6.65 -9.84
CA LEU A 290 14.25 -6.74 -8.52
C LEU A 290 14.34 -5.37 -7.83
N LEU A 291 13.53 -5.17 -6.79
CA LEU A 291 13.77 -4.15 -5.76
C LEU A 291 14.53 -4.84 -4.64
N ARG A 292 15.81 -4.53 -4.47
CA ARG A 292 16.53 -4.94 -3.26
C ARG A 292 16.22 -3.94 -2.17
N VAL A 293 15.73 -4.45 -1.06
CA VAL A 293 15.49 -3.68 0.16
C VAL A 293 16.40 -4.22 1.25
N GLU A 294 17.14 -3.33 1.89
CA GLU A 294 17.97 -3.66 3.04
C GLU A 294 17.57 -2.78 4.22
N VAL A 295 17.43 -3.37 5.41
CA VAL A 295 17.21 -2.62 6.64
C VAL A 295 18.45 -2.74 7.49
N LYS A 296 19.05 -1.59 7.84
CA LYS A 296 20.15 -1.51 8.79
C LYS A 296 19.70 -0.79 10.05
N THR A 297 20.35 -1.15 11.14
CA THR A 297 20.11 -0.52 12.44
C THR A 297 21.41 -0.24 13.13
N PHE A 298 21.50 0.90 13.82
CA PHE A 298 22.60 1.22 14.71
C PHE A 298 22.06 1.82 16.01
N THR A 299 22.79 1.60 17.10
CA THR A 299 22.38 2.03 18.44
C THR A 299 22.95 3.41 18.76
N ILE A 300 22.10 4.26 19.32
CA ILE A 300 22.45 5.58 19.84
C ILE A 300 22.35 5.53 21.36
N ALA A 301 23.46 5.75 22.06
CA ALA A 301 23.46 5.72 23.52
C ALA A 301 22.58 6.82 24.13
N ALA A 302 22.09 6.59 25.35
CA ALA A 302 21.53 7.66 26.17
C ALA A 302 22.59 8.73 26.48
N GLY A 303 22.18 9.98 26.61
CA GLY A 303 23.06 11.13 26.83
C GLY A 303 23.72 11.68 25.56
N THR A 304 23.46 11.09 24.39
CA THR A 304 24.05 11.51 23.12
C THR A 304 23.41 12.80 22.62
N GLN A 305 24.23 13.74 22.14
CA GLN A 305 23.76 14.99 21.53
C GLN A 305 23.97 15.03 20.01
N SER A 306 25.00 14.34 19.52
CA SER A 306 25.25 14.14 18.09
C SER A 306 25.69 12.71 17.84
N GLN A 307 25.12 12.08 16.82
CA GLN A 307 25.44 10.73 16.38
C GLN A 307 25.77 10.75 14.89
N ILE A 308 26.91 10.18 14.55
CA ILE A 308 27.37 10.01 13.17
C ILE A 308 27.49 8.51 12.90
N GLU A 309 26.95 8.07 11.77
CA GLU A 309 27.15 6.72 11.24
C GLU A 309 27.82 6.84 9.87
N ASP A 310 29.14 6.59 9.83
CA ASP A 310 29.97 6.84 8.64
C ASP A 310 29.86 5.76 7.57
N HIS A 311 29.52 4.53 7.95
CA HIS A 311 29.58 3.37 7.05
C HIS A 311 28.21 2.69 6.91
N LEU A 312 27.16 3.52 6.84
CA LEU A 312 25.81 3.04 6.82
C LEU A 312 25.56 2.14 5.60
N PHE A 313 26.03 2.53 4.42
CA PHE A 313 26.13 1.62 3.27
C PHE A 313 27.46 1.85 2.55
N GLN A 314 28.21 0.77 2.36
CA GLN A 314 29.47 0.75 1.60
C GLN A 314 29.26 -0.08 0.33
N GLY A 315 29.64 0.45 -0.83
CA GLY A 315 29.43 -0.23 -2.10
C GLY A 315 28.28 0.40 -2.86
N GLN A 316 27.33 -0.41 -3.34
CA GLN A 316 26.14 0.08 -4.03
C GLN A 316 25.39 1.12 -3.20
N MET A 317 25.04 2.26 -3.79
CA MET A 317 24.26 3.29 -3.13
C MET A 317 22.76 3.02 -3.26
N PRO A 318 21.99 3.16 -2.15
CA PRO A 318 20.56 3.10 -2.25
C PRO A 318 20.05 4.29 -3.06
N LYS A 319 18.97 4.09 -3.81
CA LYS A 319 18.24 5.19 -4.46
C LYS A 319 17.43 5.99 -3.46
N ARG A 320 16.97 5.34 -2.40
CA ARG A 320 16.11 5.94 -1.37
C ARG A 320 16.35 5.31 -0.02
N ILE A 321 16.26 6.12 1.03
CA ILE A 321 16.19 5.63 2.40
C ILE A 321 15.01 6.23 3.16
N VAL A 322 14.54 5.48 4.15
CA VAL A 322 13.62 5.94 5.18
C VAL A 322 14.27 5.72 6.54
N VAL A 323 14.37 6.79 7.33
CA VAL A 323 15.04 6.80 8.64
C VAL A 323 14.00 7.02 9.73
N GLY A 324 14.10 6.25 10.83
CA GLY A 324 13.27 6.42 12.01
C GLY A 324 13.99 6.02 13.29
N LEU A 325 13.60 6.62 14.42
CA LEU A 325 14.19 6.34 15.73
C LEU A 325 13.20 5.59 16.60
N VAL A 326 13.65 4.52 17.24
CA VAL A 326 12.85 3.70 18.15
C VAL A 326 13.60 3.54 19.46
N ASP A 327 12.89 3.49 20.58
CA ASP A 327 13.46 3.13 21.87
C ASP A 327 14.13 1.74 21.81
N ASN A 328 15.35 1.61 22.32
CA ASN A 328 16.13 0.36 22.23
C ASN A 328 15.44 -0.82 22.94
N THR A 329 14.78 -0.58 24.07
CA THR A 329 14.05 -1.64 24.78
C THR A 329 12.78 -2.05 24.04
N ALA A 330 12.09 -1.10 23.39
CA ALA A 330 10.96 -1.41 22.51
C ALA A 330 11.40 -2.26 21.31
N PHE A 331 12.52 -1.89 20.66
CA PHE A 331 13.11 -2.64 19.56
C PHE A 331 13.47 -4.08 19.96
N ASN A 332 13.97 -4.27 21.18
CA ASN A 332 14.31 -5.59 21.73
C ASN A 332 13.11 -6.37 22.31
N GLY A 333 11.89 -5.84 22.21
CA GLY A 333 10.66 -6.57 22.54
C GLY A 333 10.18 -6.44 23.98
N GLU A 334 10.42 -5.31 24.65
CA GLU A 334 9.83 -5.02 25.95
C GLU A 334 8.28 -5.07 25.87
N PRO A 335 7.59 -5.94 26.63
CA PRO A 335 6.14 -6.18 26.46
C PRO A 335 5.24 -4.96 26.67
N THR A 336 5.75 -3.94 27.37
CA THR A 336 5.01 -2.71 27.68
C THR A 336 5.23 -1.59 26.66
N LYS A 337 6.16 -1.76 25.71
CA LYS A 337 6.50 -0.76 24.70
C LYS A 337 6.14 -1.23 23.30
N ASN A 338 5.89 -0.27 22.39
CA ASN A 338 5.60 -0.55 20.98
C ASN A 338 6.88 -0.36 20.14
N PRO A 339 7.42 -1.41 19.46
CA PRO A 339 8.59 -1.30 18.60
C PRO A 339 8.37 -0.44 17.35
N TYR A 340 7.12 -0.11 17.02
CA TYR A 340 6.75 0.72 15.87
C TYR A 340 6.39 2.15 16.27
N ASN A 341 6.68 2.55 17.51
CA ASN A 341 6.58 3.94 17.94
C ASN A 341 7.86 4.68 17.52
N PHE A 342 7.84 5.28 16.32
CA PHE A 342 8.93 6.09 15.78
C PHE A 342 8.89 7.49 16.38
N GLN A 343 9.81 7.75 17.30
CA GLN A 343 9.83 8.96 18.11
C GLN A 343 10.67 10.05 17.45
N HIS A 344 10.27 11.31 17.62
CA HIS A 344 11.04 12.45 17.14
C HIS A 344 12.32 12.70 17.94
N CYS A 345 12.36 12.29 19.22
CA CYS A 345 13.51 12.41 20.14
C CYS A 345 14.17 13.81 20.17
N HIS A 346 13.41 14.86 19.87
CA HIS A 346 13.90 16.22 19.66
C HIS A 346 15.10 16.30 18.69
N VAL A 347 15.11 15.50 17.62
CA VAL A 347 16.04 15.69 16.50
C VAL A 347 15.96 17.15 16.05
N LYS A 348 17.10 17.81 16.03
CA LYS A 348 17.30 19.20 15.62
C LYS A 348 17.85 19.28 14.20
N GLU A 349 18.71 18.34 13.83
CA GLU A 349 19.33 18.29 12.52
C GLU A 349 19.47 16.84 12.04
N LEU A 350 19.12 16.59 10.79
CA LEU A 350 19.38 15.33 10.09
C LEU A 350 20.03 15.63 8.75
N GLU A 351 21.21 15.07 8.54
CA GLU A 351 22.00 15.20 7.33
C GLU A 351 22.42 13.83 6.77
N ALA A 352 22.45 13.73 5.45
CA ALA A 352 22.92 12.57 4.72
C ALA A 352 23.93 13.01 3.65
N SER A 353 25.08 12.33 3.60
CA SER A 353 26.16 12.61 2.66
C SER A 353 26.64 11.33 1.98
N ILE A 354 27.03 11.43 0.71
CA ILE A 354 27.68 10.34 -0.03
C ILE A 354 29.10 10.78 -0.31
N ASN A 355 30.08 9.95 0.08
CA ASN A 355 31.51 10.23 -0.10
C ASN A 355 31.98 11.57 0.49
N GLY A 356 31.31 12.03 1.56
CA GLY A 356 31.61 13.30 2.22
C GLY A 356 30.99 14.54 1.56
N GLU A 357 30.30 14.39 0.42
CA GLU A 357 29.51 15.47 -0.19
C GLU A 357 28.06 15.39 0.30
N THR A 358 27.55 16.50 0.85
CA THR A 358 26.15 16.62 1.24
C THR A 358 25.26 16.59 0.00
N ILE A 359 24.27 15.70 -0.02
CA ILE A 359 23.37 15.53 -1.16
C ILE A 359 22.16 16.45 -1.04
N MET A 360 21.73 16.69 0.20
CA MET A 360 20.63 17.59 0.47
C MET A 360 21.10 19.03 0.33
N SER A 361 20.38 19.84 -0.46
CA SER A 361 20.66 21.27 -0.58
C SER A 361 20.57 22.01 0.77
N ARG A 362 19.81 21.45 1.72
CA ARG A 362 19.74 21.89 3.11
C ARG A 362 19.43 20.69 4.02
N PRO A 363 20.14 20.50 5.14
CA PRO A 363 19.78 19.52 6.18
C PRO A 363 18.33 19.66 6.63
N PHE A 364 17.74 18.60 7.18
CA PHE A 364 16.44 18.72 7.83
C PHE A 364 16.64 19.32 9.21
N GLU A 365 16.02 20.48 9.46
CA GLU A 365 16.12 21.19 10.74
C GLU A 365 14.74 21.33 11.41
N PRO A 366 14.10 20.23 11.86
CA PRO A 366 12.81 20.32 12.51
C PRO A 366 12.91 20.91 13.91
N ASP A 367 11.90 21.70 14.29
CA ASP A 367 11.63 22.05 15.68
C ASP A 367 10.28 21.46 16.08
N PHE A 368 10.31 20.38 16.86
CA PHE A 368 9.09 19.71 17.30
C PHE A 368 8.39 20.47 18.44
N ASP A 369 9.08 21.31 19.20
CA ASP A 369 8.52 22.06 20.32
C ASP A 369 7.71 23.26 19.80
N GLU A 370 8.24 23.98 18.82
CA GLU A 370 7.58 25.10 18.13
C GLU A 370 6.66 24.64 16.96
N ASN A 371 6.48 23.33 16.78
CA ASN A 371 5.72 22.72 15.68
C ASN A 371 6.22 23.04 14.26
N MET A 372 7.50 23.37 14.11
CA MET A 372 8.16 23.59 12.82
C MET A 372 8.80 22.31 12.28
N TYR A 373 7.98 21.29 11.98
CA TYR A 373 8.43 20.01 11.42
C TYR A 373 7.76 19.64 10.10
N LEU A 374 7.01 20.57 9.49
CA LEU A 374 6.29 20.35 8.23
C LEU A 374 7.23 19.86 7.11
N ARG A 375 8.46 20.36 7.03
CA ARG A 375 9.43 19.91 6.02
C ARG A 375 9.84 18.45 6.21
N SER A 376 10.04 18.02 7.45
CA SER A 376 10.30 16.61 7.78
C SER A 376 9.12 15.73 7.39
N TYR A 377 7.89 16.16 7.66
CA TYR A 377 6.69 15.46 7.22
C TYR A 377 6.56 15.39 5.69
N LEU A 378 6.80 16.51 5.00
CA LEU A 378 6.76 16.57 3.54
C LEU A 378 7.87 15.75 2.88
N SER A 379 8.95 15.41 3.61
CA SER A 379 9.98 14.50 3.11
C SER A 379 9.38 13.15 2.72
N LEU A 380 8.34 12.67 3.41
CA LEU A 380 7.65 11.42 3.05
C LEU A 380 6.99 11.52 1.68
N TYR A 381 6.33 12.62 1.38
CA TYR A 381 5.67 12.84 0.09
C TYR A 381 6.69 13.05 -1.03
N GLN A 382 7.75 13.82 -0.76
CA GLN A 382 8.80 14.09 -1.73
C GLN A 382 9.60 12.83 -2.04
N GLY A 383 10.13 12.15 -1.02
CA GLY A 383 10.95 10.96 -1.21
C GLY A 383 10.18 9.75 -1.75
N LEU A 384 8.87 9.65 -1.50
CA LEU A 384 8.02 8.65 -2.15
C LEU A 384 7.56 9.07 -3.55
N GLY A 385 7.79 10.32 -3.93
CA GLY A 385 7.41 10.84 -5.24
C GLY A 385 5.91 10.99 -5.43
N LYS A 386 5.21 11.37 -4.37
CA LYS A 386 3.74 11.47 -4.27
C LYS A 386 3.28 12.87 -3.93
N LEU A 387 4.19 13.84 -4.02
CA LEU A 387 3.85 15.23 -3.83
C LEU A 387 2.94 15.69 -4.98
N GLY A 388 1.67 15.97 -4.69
CA GLY A 388 0.68 16.40 -5.68
C GLY A 388 -0.15 15.29 -6.32
N GLU A 389 0.01 14.04 -5.88
CA GLU A 389 -0.76 12.89 -6.33
C GLU A 389 -2.01 12.66 -5.45
N ASP A 390 -3.04 12.00 -5.99
CA ASP A 390 -4.27 11.61 -5.26
C ASP A 390 -4.04 10.48 -4.24
N TRP A 391 -2.80 9.99 -4.13
CA TRP A 391 -2.38 8.95 -3.20
C TRP A 391 -1.37 9.52 -2.20
N ALA A 392 -1.56 9.22 -0.91
CA ALA A 392 -0.70 9.68 0.17
C ALA A 392 -0.28 8.54 1.09
N PRO A 393 0.88 8.64 1.77
CA PRO A 393 1.22 7.79 2.90
C PRO A 393 0.14 7.90 3.98
N ASP A 394 -0.17 6.78 4.65
CA ASP A 394 -1.13 6.73 5.76
C ASP A 394 -0.50 7.23 7.07
N VAL A 395 -0.02 8.48 7.03
CA VAL A 395 0.52 9.22 8.16
C VAL A 395 0.08 10.66 8.02
N THR A 396 -0.67 11.17 8.99
CA THR A 396 -1.04 12.58 9.06
C THR A 396 0.07 13.42 9.69
N LEU A 397 0.06 14.74 9.45
CA LEU A 397 1.02 15.66 10.07
C LEU A 397 1.04 15.55 11.61
N GLY A 398 -0.14 15.39 12.24
CA GLY A 398 -0.23 15.24 13.69
C GLY A 398 0.33 13.91 14.20
N GLU A 399 0.16 12.84 13.44
CA GLU A 399 0.71 11.50 13.75
C GLU A 399 2.23 11.46 13.55
N CYS A 400 2.76 12.20 12.57
CA CYS A 400 4.19 12.33 12.32
C CYS A 400 4.94 12.84 13.57
N LYS A 401 4.34 13.74 14.36
CA LYS A 401 4.92 14.19 15.64
C LYS A 401 4.79 13.14 16.76
N ASN A 402 3.73 12.33 16.73
CA ASN A 402 3.31 11.51 17.86
C ASN A 402 3.47 9.99 17.59
N GLY A 403 4.64 9.58 17.11
CA GLY A 403 5.00 8.16 16.98
C GLY A 403 5.15 7.63 15.55
N TYR A 404 5.02 8.49 14.54
CA TYR A 404 5.34 8.18 13.15
C TYR A 404 6.38 9.15 12.57
N THR A 405 7.37 9.54 13.37
CA THR A 405 8.43 10.44 12.90
C THR A 405 9.41 9.69 12.01
N LEU A 406 9.29 9.92 10.70
CA LEU A 406 10.10 9.29 9.67
C LEU A 406 10.62 10.36 8.70
N TRP A 407 11.83 10.14 8.20
CA TRP A 407 12.42 10.97 7.14
C TRP A 407 12.68 10.12 5.91
N CYS A 408 12.12 10.52 4.77
CA CYS A 408 12.37 9.86 3.50
C CYS A 408 13.32 10.72 2.66
N ILE A 409 14.44 10.15 2.24
CA ILE A 409 15.47 10.84 1.46
C ILE A 409 15.65 10.11 0.13
N ASP A 410 15.44 10.84 -0.95
CA ASP A 410 15.70 10.39 -2.31
C ASP A 410 17.09 10.89 -2.77
N PHE A 411 17.94 9.96 -3.19
CA PHE A 411 19.30 10.21 -3.65
C PHE A 411 19.42 10.29 -5.18
N THR A 412 18.33 10.12 -5.92
CA THR A 412 18.34 10.30 -7.37
C THR A 412 18.45 11.78 -7.71
N LYS A 413 19.18 12.09 -8.80
CA LYS A 413 19.45 13.48 -9.21
C LYS A 413 18.18 14.23 -9.64
N ASP A 414 17.20 13.49 -10.14
CA ASP A 414 15.91 13.97 -10.60
C ASP A 414 14.86 14.03 -9.47
N GLN A 415 15.13 13.47 -8.29
CA GLN A 415 14.17 13.32 -7.18
C GLN A 415 12.92 12.53 -7.61
N GLU A 416 13.15 11.50 -8.42
CA GLU A 416 12.12 10.63 -8.99
C GLU A 416 12.46 9.15 -8.79
N ALA A 417 12.94 8.75 -7.61
CA ALA A 417 13.25 7.34 -7.27
C ALA A 417 12.08 6.35 -7.48
N GLN A 418 10.85 6.86 -7.53
CA GLN A 418 9.62 6.11 -7.75
C GLN A 418 9.34 5.78 -9.22
N LEU A 419 9.91 6.53 -10.17
CA LEU A 419 9.66 6.30 -11.58
C LEU A 419 10.56 5.18 -12.09
N ASP A 420 10.05 4.35 -13.01
CA ASP A 420 10.82 3.33 -13.74
C ASP A 420 11.77 3.98 -14.76
N LYS A 421 12.60 4.91 -14.28
CA LYS A 421 13.73 5.48 -15.01
C LYS A 421 15.00 4.79 -14.53
N PHE A 422 15.89 4.48 -15.45
CA PHE A 422 17.19 3.94 -15.09
C PHE A 422 18.00 5.02 -14.38
N HIS A 423 18.15 4.88 -13.06
CA HIS A 423 19.16 5.62 -12.32
C HIS A 423 20.49 4.88 -12.45
N ILE A 424 21.56 5.62 -12.70
CA ILE A 424 22.91 5.05 -12.74
C ILE A 424 23.20 4.50 -11.35
N ILE A 425 23.44 3.19 -11.25
CA ILE A 425 23.92 2.56 -10.03
C ILE A 425 25.29 3.17 -9.70
N LYS A 426 25.38 3.79 -8.52
CA LYS A 426 26.63 4.40 -8.05
C LYS A 426 27.18 3.57 -6.92
N THR A 427 28.51 3.52 -6.86
CA THR A 427 29.23 2.99 -5.71
C THR A 427 29.68 4.16 -4.84
N GLY A 428 29.56 4.03 -3.53
CA GLY A 428 30.00 5.05 -2.58
C GLY A 428 29.92 4.58 -1.14
N ASN A 429 30.04 5.56 -0.25
CA ASN A 429 29.84 5.40 1.18
C ASN A 429 28.76 6.38 1.64
N LEU A 430 27.63 5.84 2.13
CA LEU A 430 26.55 6.64 2.70
C LEU A 430 26.81 6.88 4.18
N ARG A 431 26.82 8.15 4.56
CA ARG A 431 26.97 8.64 5.93
C ARG A 431 25.70 9.39 6.35
N ILE A 432 25.24 9.15 7.58
CA ILE A 432 24.14 9.92 8.20
C ILE A 432 24.65 10.58 9.48
N GLU A 433 24.22 11.82 9.67
CA GLU A 433 24.45 12.58 10.89
C GLU A 433 23.10 13.01 11.49
N LEU A 434 22.96 12.80 12.80
CA LEU A 434 21.79 13.17 13.59
C LEU A 434 22.26 14.04 14.75
N GLN A 435 21.71 15.24 14.88
CA GLN A 435 21.90 16.10 16.04
C GLN A 435 20.58 16.28 16.79
N PHE A 436 20.65 16.24 18.12
CA PHE A 436 19.50 16.37 19.00
C PHE A 436 19.52 17.74 19.69
N ALA A 437 18.36 18.37 19.85
CA ALA A 437 18.24 19.66 20.54
C ALA A 437 18.61 19.53 22.03
N GLN A 438 18.43 18.33 22.60
CA GLN A 438 18.73 17.98 23.98
C GLN A 438 19.44 16.62 23.99
N HIS A 439 20.20 16.33 25.05
CA HIS A 439 20.78 15.00 25.24
C HIS A 439 19.67 13.94 25.26
N THR A 440 19.87 12.83 24.55
CA THR A 440 18.90 11.71 24.54
C THR A 440 18.68 11.19 25.95
N THR A 441 17.43 10.97 26.35
CA THR A 441 17.11 10.45 27.70
C THR A 441 17.32 8.94 27.77
N ASP A 442 16.95 8.25 26.70
CA ASP A 442 16.97 6.80 26.58
C ASP A 442 17.91 6.38 25.44
N THR A 443 18.39 5.14 25.51
CA THR A 443 19.12 4.52 24.40
C THR A 443 18.14 4.26 23.26
N LEU A 444 18.50 4.66 22.05
CA LEU A 444 17.68 4.54 20.85
C LEU A 444 18.31 3.55 19.87
N ASN A 445 17.50 2.96 19.00
CA ASN A 445 17.94 2.35 17.76
C ASN A 445 17.45 3.19 16.60
N CYS A 446 18.38 3.61 15.75
CA CYS A 446 18.06 4.18 14.45
C CYS A 446 17.82 3.05 13.46
N VAL A 447 16.66 3.05 12.83
CA VAL A 447 16.26 2.09 11.79
C VAL A 447 16.33 2.80 10.46
N VAL A 448 17.14 2.26 9.54
CA VAL A 448 17.29 2.77 8.18
C VAL A 448 16.82 1.71 7.21
N TYR A 449 15.68 1.96 6.58
CA TYR A 449 15.16 1.17 5.47
C TYR A 449 15.71 1.75 4.16
N ALA A 450 16.37 0.94 3.35
CA ALA A 450 17.06 1.37 2.14
C ALA A 450 16.62 0.56 0.92
N GLU A 451 16.37 1.26 -0.18
CA GLU A 451 15.95 0.68 -1.45
C GLU A 451 17.05 0.86 -2.50
N PHE A 452 17.32 -0.18 -3.27
CA PHE A 452 18.37 -0.23 -4.28
C PHE A 452 17.78 -0.61 -5.64
N ASP A 453 18.32 -0.02 -6.70
CA ASP A 453 18.11 -0.48 -8.07
C ASP A 453 19.14 -1.55 -8.40
N ASN A 454 18.67 -2.72 -8.82
CA ASN A 454 19.54 -3.78 -9.32
C ASN A 454 19.26 -4.03 -10.78
N LEU A 455 20.33 -4.16 -11.57
CA LEU A 455 20.21 -4.57 -12.97
C LEU A 455 20.25 -6.09 -13.05
N LEU A 456 19.16 -6.68 -13.53
CA LEU A 456 19.12 -8.06 -13.96
C LEU A 456 19.18 -8.08 -15.48
N GLU A 457 20.30 -8.55 -16.02
CA GLU A 457 20.47 -8.74 -17.46
C GLU A 457 20.24 -10.21 -17.82
N ILE A 458 19.42 -10.44 -18.84
CA ILE A 458 19.29 -11.75 -19.48
C ILE A 458 19.81 -11.58 -20.91
N ASN A 459 20.98 -12.15 -21.19
CA ASN A 459 21.58 -12.03 -22.50
C ASN A 459 20.86 -12.93 -23.54
N LYS A 460 21.23 -12.80 -24.82
CA LYS A 460 20.63 -13.58 -25.92
C LYS A 460 20.85 -15.09 -25.78
N GLN A 461 21.83 -15.50 -24.98
CA GLN A 461 22.19 -16.87 -24.66
C GLN A 461 21.42 -17.41 -23.44
N ARG A 462 20.51 -16.61 -22.84
CA ARG A 462 19.72 -16.93 -21.63
C ARG A 462 20.57 -17.07 -20.37
N GLU A 463 21.76 -16.49 -20.35
CA GLU A 463 22.54 -16.36 -19.13
C GLU A 463 22.03 -15.15 -18.35
N VAL A 464 21.89 -15.34 -17.04
CA VAL A 464 21.41 -14.32 -16.12
C VAL A 464 22.61 -13.74 -15.38
N SER A 465 22.86 -12.45 -15.56
CA SER A 465 23.81 -11.69 -14.76
C SER A 465 23.07 -10.69 -13.88
N ILE A 466 23.48 -10.61 -12.62
CA ILE A 466 22.98 -9.66 -11.64
C ILE A 466 24.18 -8.82 -11.24
N ASP A 467 24.09 -7.51 -11.43
CA ASP A 467 25.11 -6.56 -10.96
C ASP A 467 24.69 -6.07 -9.56
N PHE A 468 25.58 -6.24 -8.58
CA PHE A 468 25.37 -5.89 -7.17
C PHE A 468 26.27 -4.72 -6.75
#